data_AF-A0AAD9ER38-F1
#
_entry.id   AF-A0AAD9ER38-F1
#
_cell.length_a   1.000
_cell.length_b   1.000
_cell.length_c   1.000
_cell.angle_alpha   90.00
_cell.angle_beta   90.00
_cell.angle_gamma   90.00
#
_symmetry.space_group_name_H-M   'P 1'
#
loop_
_entity.id
_entity.type
_entity.pdbx_description
1 polymer ?
#
loop_
_entity_poly.entity_id
_entity_poly.type
_entity_poly.pdbx_seq_one_letter_code
_entity_poly.pdbx_strand_id
1 'polypeptide(L)'
;MRSHLSAKHAKEVPTEKDAAQPAITNFTSRPRRCDDRRAAYGKRGTRLQGPGPYYNDQTIEKLYKDKAEDLRRSLSTISKVSITTDGWTALTTESYVTITCHYIDSEWEMKSAVLQTRATPERHTAENLAEGLRSATESWGILEKVTACVHDNASNVTLANNEYLDWDSSPCYAHTLQLAINDGFKLKPIHHIVAGASRLVSHFHHSTVATQALCQKQVDQTLPYHRLIQYCRTRWNSIYDMFDRLLEQRWAVAAVLSDRSVTTLSDARTLDLADDSWIVMEEMLPVLRSLKCATTALCGESGVSSSMIDPVTATLLTKHLPAAPEESKKVAEYKQTVSVSLKRRLKPDEVESAKKVPFIASFLDPRHKHLKFANDALRDAVKARVKELLSALL
;
A
#
# COMPACT_ATOMS: atom_id res chain seq x y z
N MET A 1 22.84 -61.29 5.48
CA MET A 1 21.61 -60.96 6.24
C MET A 1 21.14 -59.58 5.80
N ARG A 2 19.83 -59.44 5.55
CA ARG A 2 19.02 -58.25 5.16
C ARG A 2 19.69 -56.89 5.50
N SER A 3 19.62 -55.80 4.73
CA SER A 3 18.87 -55.36 3.55
C SER A 3 19.26 -53.89 3.24
N HIS A 4 19.00 -53.43 2.02
CA HIS A 4 18.94 -52.03 1.52
C HIS A 4 20.18 -51.37 0.89
N LEU A 5 19.86 -50.48 -0.08
CA LEU A 5 20.67 -49.64 -0.99
C LEU A 5 20.86 -50.29 -2.38
N SER A 6 20.74 -49.60 -3.51
CA SER A 6 20.32 -48.24 -3.87
C SER A 6 20.32 -48.23 -5.40
N ALA A 7 19.23 -47.82 -6.07
CA ALA A 7 19.31 -47.39 -7.46
C ALA A 7 18.07 -46.61 -7.91
N LYS A 8 18.33 -45.34 -8.23
CA LYS A 8 17.84 -44.61 -9.40
C LYS A 8 16.33 -44.49 -9.57
N HIS A 9 15.80 -43.28 -9.36
CA HIS A 9 14.94 -42.58 -10.32
C HIS A 9 15.11 -41.08 -10.07
N ALA A 10 15.72 -40.39 -11.03
CA ALA A 10 15.76 -38.94 -11.07
C ALA A 10 14.34 -38.42 -11.33
N LYS A 11 13.84 -37.54 -10.46
CA LYS A 11 12.68 -36.70 -10.74
C LYS A 11 13.19 -35.29 -11.01
N GLU A 12 12.85 -34.80 -12.19
CA GLU A 12 13.09 -33.44 -12.65
C GLU A 12 12.45 -32.42 -11.70
N VAL A 13 13.20 -31.37 -11.41
CA VAL A 13 12.76 -30.20 -10.64
C VAL A 13 12.08 -29.22 -11.63
N PRO A 14 10.83 -28.80 -11.43
CA PRO A 14 10.22 -27.78 -12.28
C PRO A 14 10.89 -26.42 -12.04
N THR A 15 11.20 -25.75 -13.14
CA THR A 15 11.76 -24.39 -13.15
C THR A 15 10.68 -23.36 -12.78
N GLU A 16 11.09 -22.39 -11.97
CA GLU A 16 10.29 -21.33 -11.37
C GLU A 16 9.89 -20.25 -12.40
N LYS A 17 9.01 -20.60 -13.36
CA LYS A 17 8.47 -19.64 -14.35
C LYS A 17 6.94 -19.60 -14.52
N ASP A 18 6.18 -20.43 -13.81
CA ASP A 18 4.70 -20.49 -13.96
C ASP A 18 3.92 -20.22 -12.66
N ALA A 19 4.34 -19.22 -11.88
CA ALA A 19 3.51 -18.69 -10.79
C ALA A 19 2.70 -17.49 -11.31
N ALA A 20 1.46 -17.75 -11.74
CA ALA A 20 0.49 -16.72 -12.08
C ALA A 20 0.22 -15.81 -10.86
N GLN A 21 0.59 -14.53 -10.97
CA GLN A 21 0.22 -13.50 -10.01
C GLN A 21 -1.31 -13.26 -10.03
N PRO A 22 -1.98 -13.11 -8.87
CA PRO A 22 -3.38 -12.71 -8.85
C PRO A 22 -3.51 -11.26 -9.34
N ALA A 23 -4.45 -11.05 -10.26
CA ALA A 23 -4.72 -9.77 -10.89
C ALA A 23 -5.23 -8.75 -9.86
N ILE A 24 -4.36 -7.81 -9.47
CA ILE A 24 -4.75 -6.60 -8.76
C ILE A 24 -5.37 -5.66 -9.80
N THR A 25 -6.66 -5.35 -9.65
CA THR A 25 -7.39 -4.41 -10.49
C THR A 25 -6.85 -3.00 -10.31
N ASN A 26 -5.87 -2.64 -11.14
CA ASN A 26 -5.40 -1.27 -11.31
C ASN A 26 -6.46 -0.45 -12.05
N PHE A 27 -7.19 0.40 -11.34
CA PHE A 27 -7.94 1.50 -11.94
C PHE A 27 -6.97 2.61 -12.36
N THR A 28 -6.38 2.49 -13.54
CA THR A 28 -5.84 3.63 -14.30
C THR A 28 -6.15 3.48 -15.79
N SER A 29 -6.72 4.56 -16.35
CA SER A 29 -6.75 4.95 -17.76
C SER A 29 -6.63 3.84 -18.82
N ARG A 30 -7.75 3.53 -19.48
CA ARG A 30 -7.77 2.76 -20.74
C ARG A 30 -6.76 3.34 -21.75
N PRO A 31 -5.94 2.51 -22.44
CA PRO A 31 -5.18 2.97 -23.58
C PRO A 31 -6.14 3.36 -24.71
N ARG A 32 -6.00 4.58 -25.25
CA ARG A 32 -6.63 4.95 -26.52
C ARG A 32 -6.02 4.06 -27.60
N ARG A 33 -6.82 3.12 -28.13
CA ARG A 33 -6.50 2.41 -29.37
C ARG A 33 -6.47 3.45 -30.51
N CYS A 34 -5.47 3.35 -31.38
CA CYS A 34 -5.47 4.02 -32.67
C CYS A 34 -6.75 3.66 -33.44
N ASP A 35 -7.35 4.68 -34.04
CA ASP A 35 -8.53 4.58 -34.88
C ASP A 35 -8.28 3.66 -36.07
N ASP A 36 -9.08 2.61 -36.17
CA ASP A 36 -9.37 1.96 -37.45
C ASP A 36 -10.75 1.29 -37.39
N ARG A 37 -11.81 2.12 -37.49
CA ARG A 37 -13.20 1.65 -37.73
C ARG A 37 -13.97 2.65 -38.58
N ARG A 38 -13.70 2.66 -39.88
CA ARG A 38 -14.65 3.09 -40.91
C ARG A 38 -15.02 1.91 -41.79
N ALA A 39 -15.94 1.07 -41.30
CA ALA A 39 -16.83 0.26 -42.13
C ALA A 39 -17.85 -0.46 -41.23
N ALA A 40 -19.09 -0.57 -41.71
CA ALA A 40 -20.22 -1.31 -41.13
C ALA A 40 -21.01 -0.64 -39.99
N TYR A 41 -21.84 0.36 -40.36
CA TYR A 41 -23.10 0.60 -39.66
C TYR A 41 -24.26 0.57 -40.66
N GLY A 42 -24.93 -0.58 -40.71
CA GLY A 42 -26.11 -0.81 -41.51
C GLY A 42 -26.84 -2.05 -41.01
N LYS A 43 -27.47 -1.94 -39.83
CA LYS A 43 -28.61 -2.76 -39.36
C LYS A 43 -29.11 -2.19 -38.03
N ARG A 44 -30.36 -1.70 -38.03
CA ARG A 44 -31.08 -1.24 -36.83
C ARG A 44 -31.36 -2.44 -35.93
N GLY A 45 -30.56 -2.62 -34.88
CA GLY A 45 -30.87 -3.52 -33.77
C GLY A 45 -31.87 -2.85 -32.83
N THR A 46 -32.92 -3.57 -32.46
CA THR A 46 -33.88 -3.21 -31.40
C THR A 46 -33.14 -2.78 -30.13
N ARG A 47 -33.33 -1.52 -29.72
CA ARG A 47 -32.82 -0.97 -28.47
C ARG A 47 -33.46 -1.75 -27.32
N LEU A 48 -32.69 -2.58 -26.62
CA LEU A 48 -33.10 -3.15 -25.33
C LEU A 48 -33.45 -1.96 -24.42
N GLN A 49 -34.73 -1.83 -24.06
CA GLN A 49 -35.16 -0.88 -23.03
C GLN A 49 -34.67 -1.42 -21.70
N GLY A 50 -33.51 -0.93 -21.24
CA GLY A 50 -33.13 -1.09 -19.83
C GLY A 50 -34.17 -0.40 -18.94
N PRO A 51 -34.36 -0.87 -17.70
CA PRO A 51 -35.26 -0.21 -16.75
C PRO A 51 -34.92 1.29 -16.61
N GLY A 52 -35.95 2.12 -16.56
CA GLY A 52 -35.80 3.57 -16.41
C GLY A 52 -35.10 3.96 -15.10
N PRO A 53 -34.46 5.13 -15.01
CA PRO A 53 -33.62 5.53 -13.87
C PRO A 53 -34.33 5.39 -12.51
N TYR A 54 -35.61 5.75 -12.42
CA TYR A 54 -36.42 5.62 -11.19
C TYR A 54 -36.67 4.18 -10.73
N TYR A 55 -36.74 3.22 -11.66
CA TYR A 55 -36.95 1.80 -11.34
C TYR A 55 -35.68 1.18 -10.71
N ASN A 56 -34.51 1.69 -11.09
CA ASN A 56 -33.23 1.24 -10.54
C ASN A 56 -33.01 1.77 -9.12
N ASP A 57 -33.39 3.02 -8.82
CA ASP A 57 -33.18 3.61 -7.49
C ASP A 57 -33.96 2.87 -6.39
N GLN A 58 -35.24 2.58 -6.60
CA GLN A 58 -36.06 1.83 -5.63
C GLN A 58 -35.56 0.39 -5.42
N THR A 59 -35.07 -0.24 -6.51
CA THR A 59 -34.52 -1.60 -6.44
C THR A 59 -33.20 -1.62 -5.67
N ILE A 60 -32.31 -0.66 -5.92
CA ILE A 60 -31.04 -0.52 -5.21
C ILE A 60 -31.28 -0.19 -3.74
N GLU A 61 -32.21 0.71 -3.42
CA GLU A 61 -32.54 1.05 -2.04
C GLU A 61 -33.09 -0.15 -1.27
N LYS A 62 -33.97 -0.94 -1.89
CA LYS A 62 -34.48 -2.18 -1.29
C LYS A 62 -33.35 -3.19 -1.07
N LEU A 63 -32.51 -3.44 -2.09
CA LEU A 63 -31.37 -4.35 -1.97
C LEU A 63 -30.40 -3.91 -0.87
N TYR A 64 -30.16 -2.60 -0.74
CA TYR A 64 -29.35 -2.03 0.33
C TYR A 64 -29.97 -2.31 1.70
N LYS A 65 -31.27 -2.05 1.88
CA LYS A 65 -31.98 -2.31 3.14
C LYS A 65 -31.90 -3.79 3.52
N ASP A 66 -32.22 -4.69 2.58
CA ASP A 66 -32.17 -6.13 2.80
C ASP A 66 -30.75 -6.57 3.21
N LYS A 67 -29.70 -6.06 2.53
CA LYS A 67 -28.30 -6.39 2.86
C LYS A 67 -27.81 -5.76 4.16
N ALA A 68 -28.26 -4.56 4.48
CA ALA A 68 -27.95 -3.92 5.76
C ALA A 68 -28.59 -4.68 6.93
N GLU A 69 -29.81 -5.20 6.75
CA GLU A 69 -30.48 -6.05 7.75
C GLU A 69 -29.82 -7.43 7.89
N ASP A 70 -29.39 -8.05 6.79
CA ASP A 70 -28.56 -9.27 6.81
C ASP A 70 -27.28 -9.03 7.62
N LEU A 71 -26.57 -7.93 7.35
CA LEU A 71 -25.32 -7.58 8.04
C LEU A 71 -25.56 -7.28 9.53
N ARG A 72 -26.62 -6.54 9.88
CA ARG A 72 -26.98 -6.29 11.30
C ARG A 72 -27.24 -7.59 12.05
N ARG A 73 -27.96 -8.54 11.44
CA ARG A 73 -28.18 -9.87 12.02
C ARG A 73 -26.86 -10.60 12.22
N SER A 74 -25.97 -10.59 11.22
CA SER A 74 -24.64 -11.20 11.35
C SER A 74 -23.82 -10.55 12.47
N LEU A 75 -23.76 -9.22 12.55
CA LEU A 75 -23.01 -8.49 13.57
C LEU A 75 -23.59 -8.66 14.99
N SER A 76 -24.88 -9.00 15.11
CA SER A 76 -25.52 -9.23 16.40
C SER A 76 -24.91 -10.41 17.15
N THR A 77 -24.50 -11.47 16.45
CA THR A 77 -23.90 -12.68 17.04
C THR A 77 -22.41 -12.55 17.30
N ILE A 78 -21.76 -11.51 16.74
CA ILE A 78 -20.34 -11.24 16.95
C ILE A 78 -20.12 -10.57 18.30
N SER A 79 -19.12 -11.03 19.05
CA SER A 79 -18.79 -10.49 20.38
C SER A 79 -17.89 -9.25 20.30
N LYS A 80 -16.90 -9.24 19.41
CA LYS A 80 -15.88 -8.19 19.27
C LYS A 80 -15.62 -7.89 17.80
N VAL A 81 -15.40 -6.61 17.51
CA VAL A 81 -15.08 -6.11 16.17
C VAL A 81 -13.91 -5.14 16.25
N SER A 82 -13.15 -5.02 15.17
CA SER A 82 -12.27 -3.87 14.95
C SER A 82 -12.84 -3.01 13.82
N ILE A 83 -12.47 -1.74 13.79
CA ILE A 83 -12.86 -0.84 12.71
C ILE A 83 -11.64 -0.23 12.04
N THR A 84 -11.76 0.07 10.75
CA THR A 84 -10.82 0.93 10.02
C THR A 84 -11.55 2.17 9.54
N THR A 85 -10.91 3.33 9.70
CA THR A 85 -11.42 4.60 9.21
C THR A 85 -10.51 5.13 8.11
N ASP A 86 -11.07 5.42 6.95
CA ASP A 86 -10.36 6.04 5.83
C ASP A 86 -10.96 7.41 5.52
N GLY A 87 -10.19 8.46 5.80
CA GLY A 87 -10.54 9.84 5.51
C GLY A 87 -10.00 10.25 4.15
N TRP A 88 -10.88 10.68 3.25
CA TRP A 88 -10.49 11.05 1.89
C TRP A 88 -11.28 12.25 1.37
N THR A 89 -10.64 13.02 0.50
CA THR A 89 -11.25 14.18 -0.15
C THR A 89 -11.55 13.82 -1.60
N ALA A 90 -12.80 13.99 -2.01
CA ALA A 90 -13.25 13.80 -3.37
C ALA A 90 -12.65 14.87 -4.30
N LEU A 91 -12.68 14.60 -5.61
CA LEU A 91 -12.29 15.59 -6.63
C LEU A 91 -13.18 16.84 -6.60
N THR A 92 -14.40 16.71 -6.08
CA THR A 92 -15.35 17.80 -5.81
C THR A 92 -14.97 18.62 -4.58
N THR A 93 -13.83 18.34 -3.93
CA THR A 93 -13.32 18.96 -2.69
C THR A 93 -14.13 18.66 -1.42
N GLU A 94 -15.12 17.79 -1.53
CA GLU A 94 -15.89 17.29 -0.39
C GLU A 94 -15.09 16.24 0.37
N SER A 95 -15.14 16.32 1.71
CA SER A 95 -14.44 15.39 2.58
C SER A 95 -15.38 14.26 3.02
N TYR A 96 -14.86 13.05 3.04
CA TYR A 96 -15.57 11.84 3.41
C TYR A 96 -14.76 11.01 4.40
N VAL A 97 -15.48 10.29 5.26
CA VAL A 97 -14.91 9.22 6.09
C VAL A 97 -15.65 7.94 5.77
N THR A 98 -14.89 6.90 5.45
CA THR A 98 -15.41 5.54 5.27
C THR A 98 -15.05 4.71 6.49
N ILE A 99 -16.07 4.07 7.09
CA ILE A 99 -15.94 3.23 8.27
C ILE A 99 -16.22 1.80 7.83
N THR A 100 -15.23 0.93 8.04
CA THR A 100 -15.33 -0.50 7.73
C THR A 100 -15.15 -1.28 9.03
N CYS A 101 -16.04 -2.23 9.31
CA CYS A 101 -15.84 -3.17 10.41
C CYS A 101 -15.16 -4.44 9.92
N HIS A 102 -14.40 -5.05 10.82
CA HIS A 102 -13.70 -6.30 10.62
C HIS A 102 -14.02 -7.23 11.79
N TYR A 103 -14.34 -8.47 11.48
CA TYR A 103 -14.75 -9.46 12.47
C TYR A 103 -14.42 -10.87 12.01
N ILE A 104 -14.48 -11.81 12.93
CA ILE A 104 -14.36 -13.25 12.67
C ILE A 104 -15.76 -13.85 12.84
N ASP A 105 -16.25 -14.58 11.83
CA ASP A 105 -17.56 -15.23 11.90
C ASP A 105 -17.52 -16.57 12.64
N SER A 106 -18.67 -17.26 12.70
CA SER A 106 -18.77 -18.57 13.37
C SER A 106 -17.94 -19.67 12.71
N GLU A 107 -17.62 -19.51 11.42
CA GLU A 107 -16.79 -20.44 10.65
C GLU A 107 -15.29 -20.13 10.77
N TRP A 108 -14.92 -19.21 11.66
CA TRP A 108 -13.54 -18.74 11.85
C TRP A 108 -12.95 -18.03 10.64
N GLU A 109 -13.80 -17.48 9.78
CA GLU A 109 -13.37 -16.71 8.61
C GLU A 109 -13.35 -15.22 8.93
N MET A 110 -12.30 -14.53 8.48
CA MET A 110 -12.27 -13.07 8.57
C MET A 110 -13.23 -12.47 7.56
N LYS A 111 -14.09 -11.57 8.05
CA LYS A 111 -15.03 -10.80 7.25
C LYS A 111 -14.77 -9.32 7.45
N SER A 112 -14.98 -8.55 6.39
CA SER A 112 -15.01 -7.09 6.43
C SER A 112 -16.30 -6.59 5.80
N ALA A 113 -16.83 -5.49 6.32
CA ALA A 113 -18.00 -4.83 5.75
C ALA A 113 -17.91 -3.32 5.91
N VAL A 114 -18.11 -2.59 4.81
CA VAL A 114 -18.26 -1.14 4.86
C VAL A 114 -19.59 -0.83 5.53
N LEU A 115 -19.52 -0.19 6.70
CA LEU A 115 -20.69 0.20 7.46
C LEU A 115 -21.31 1.47 6.89
N GLN A 116 -20.46 2.45 6.58
CA GLN A 116 -20.92 3.74 6.09
C GLN A 116 -19.78 4.52 5.44
N THR A 117 -20.12 5.26 4.39
CA THR A 117 -19.32 6.38 3.90
C THR A 117 -20.13 7.64 4.16
N ARG A 118 -19.61 8.55 5.00
CA ARG A 118 -20.28 9.78 5.39
C ARG A 118 -19.51 10.97 4.85
N ALA A 119 -20.23 11.94 4.29
CA ALA A 119 -19.68 13.27 4.07
C ALA A 119 -19.45 13.92 5.44
N THR A 120 -18.32 14.61 5.59
CA THR A 120 -17.95 15.35 6.80
C THR A 120 -17.80 16.83 6.41
N PRO A 121 -18.92 17.57 6.28
CA PRO A 121 -18.89 18.98 5.90
C PRO A 121 -18.39 19.88 7.05
N GLU A 122 -18.42 19.37 8.27
CA GLU A 122 -17.96 20.06 9.46
C GLU A 122 -16.44 20.09 9.56
N ARG A 123 -15.92 20.94 10.45
CA ARG A 123 -14.49 20.92 10.78
C ARG A 123 -14.15 19.54 11.36
N HIS A 124 -13.06 18.97 10.88
CA HIS A 124 -12.52 17.68 11.34
C HIS A 124 -11.87 17.79 12.73
N THR A 125 -12.52 18.40 13.72
CA THR A 125 -12.01 18.40 15.09
C THR A 125 -12.08 16.98 15.69
N ALA A 126 -11.34 16.74 16.78
CA ALA A 126 -11.32 15.44 17.43
C ALA A 126 -12.71 15.03 17.94
N GLU A 127 -13.45 16.00 18.48
CA GLU A 127 -14.81 15.84 19.00
C GLU A 127 -15.79 15.42 17.90
N ASN A 128 -15.79 16.13 16.77
CA ASN A 128 -16.70 15.84 15.66
C ASN A 128 -16.41 14.47 15.04
N LEU A 129 -15.13 14.09 14.94
CA LEU A 129 -14.74 12.75 14.47
C LEU A 129 -15.18 11.67 15.46
N ALA A 130 -14.98 11.90 16.77
CA ALA A 130 -15.41 10.96 17.79
C ALA A 130 -16.93 10.74 17.77
N GLU A 131 -17.70 11.82 17.69
CA GLU A 131 -19.16 11.75 17.60
C GLU A 131 -19.62 11.05 16.31
N GLY A 132 -19.00 11.36 15.17
CA GLY A 132 -19.29 10.69 13.90
C GLY A 132 -19.04 9.18 13.93
N LEU A 133 -17.94 8.76 14.58
CA LEU A 133 -17.60 7.35 14.77
C LEU A 133 -18.54 6.66 15.76
N ARG A 134 -18.84 7.30 16.90
CA ARG A 134 -19.79 6.79 17.90
C ARG A 134 -21.17 6.61 17.30
N SER A 135 -21.72 7.64 16.66
CA SER A 135 -23.02 7.60 15.99
C SER A 135 -23.08 6.47 14.95
N ALA A 136 -22.01 6.28 14.17
CA ALA A 136 -21.94 5.21 13.20
C ALA A 136 -21.98 3.83 13.89
N THR A 137 -21.12 3.58 14.87
CA THR A 137 -21.04 2.28 15.55
C THR A 137 -22.29 1.96 16.39
N GLU A 138 -22.92 2.97 16.99
CA GLU A 138 -24.22 2.85 17.66
C GLU A 138 -25.34 2.45 16.68
N SER A 139 -25.42 3.08 15.51
CA SER A 139 -26.45 2.78 14.49
C SER A 139 -26.39 1.36 13.93
N TRP A 140 -25.23 0.71 14.10
CA TRP A 140 -24.98 -0.68 13.74
C TRP A 140 -25.02 -1.64 14.95
N GLY A 141 -25.23 -1.14 16.17
CA GLY A 141 -25.31 -1.94 17.39
C GLY A 141 -23.97 -2.58 17.80
N ILE A 142 -22.85 -1.94 17.43
CA ILE A 142 -21.49 -2.46 17.65
C ILE A 142 -20.61 -1.58 18.54
N LEU A 143 -21.11 -0.44 19.04
CA LEU A 143 -20.31 0.51 19.85
C LEU A 143 -19.49 -0.19 20.94
N GLU A 144 -20.16 -0.96 21.80
CA GLU A 144 -19.55 -1.70 22.93
C GLU A 144 -18.72 -2.93 22.49
N LYS A 145 -18.77 -3.26 21.19
CA LYS A 145 -18.05 -4.39 20.59
C LYS A 145 -16.72 -3.97 19.99
N VAL A 146 -16.51 -2.68 19.74
CA VAL A 146 -15.28 -2.18 19.11
C VAL A 146 -14.10 -2.34 20.08
N THR A 147 -13.07 -3.07 19.66
CA THR A 147 -11.84 -3.24 20.43
C THR A 147 -10.74 -2.29 19.98
N ALA A 148 -10.63 -2.08 18.67
CA ALA A 148 -9.56 -1.30 18.07
C ALA A 148 -10.06 -0.49 16.88
N CYS A 149 -9.45 0.66 16.69
CA CYS A 149 -9.67 1.54 15.55
C CYS A 149 -8.36 1.77 14.80
N VAL A 150 -8.32 1.37 13.54
CA VAL A 150 -7.20 1.60 12.64
C VAL A 150 -7.45 2.87 11.82
N HIS A 151 -6.51 3.82 11.88
CA HIS A 151 -6.67 5.14 11.24
C HIS A 151 -5.39 5.64 10.57
N ASP A 152 -5.49 6.68 9.77
CA ASP A 152 -4.43 7.22 8.90
C ASP A 152 -3.36 8.09 9.61
N ASN A 153 -3.25 8.01 10.94
CA ASN A 153 -2.39 8.88 11.76
C ASN A 153 -2.71 10.38 11.76
N ALA A 154 -3.86 10.84 11.25
CA ALA A 154 -4.23 12.23 11.41
C ALA A 154 -4.33 12.58 12.91
N SER A 155 -3.86 13.77 13.30
CA SER A 155 -3.81 14.18 14.70
C SER A 155 -5.18 14.13 15.35
N ASN A 156 -6.21 14.55 14.63
CA ASN A 156 -7.56 14.70 15.17
C ASN A 156 -8.26 13.36 15.35
N VAL A 157 -8.03 12.37 14.46
CA VAL A 157 -8.57 11.01 14.68
C VAL A 157 -7.82 10.27 15.78
N THR A 158 -6.52 10.53 15.93
CA THR A 158 -5.72 9.99 17.05
C THR A 158 -6.25 10.53 18.39
N LEU A 159 -6.51 11.84 18.46
CA LEU A 159 -7.12 12.48 19.63
C LEU A 159 -8.56 12.00 19.86
N ALA A 160 -9.38 11.90 18.80
CA ALA A 160 -10.74 11.39 18.87
C ALA A 160 -10.78 10.02 19.56
N ASN A 161 -9.87 9.13 19.16
CA ASN A 161 -9.82 7.78 19.66
C ASN A 161 -9.32 7.71 21.11
N ASN A 162 -8.24 8.42 21.42
CA ASN A 162 -7.58 8.36 22.74
C ASN A 162 -8.35 9.11 23.83
N GLU A 163 -9.02 10.21 23.50
CA GLU A 163 -9.65 11.09 24.50
C GLU A 163 -11.17 10.86 24.64
N TYR A 164 -11.84 10.27 23.63
CA TYR A 164 -13.31 10.21 23.60
C TYR A 164 -13.93 8.81 23.40
N LEU A 165 -13.21 7.84 22.82
CA LEU A 165 -13.80 6.56 22.37
C LEU A 165 -13.31 5.33 23.12
N ASP A 166 -12.20 5.44 23.87
CA ASP A 166 -11.60 4.34 24.67
C ASP A 166 -11.36 3.04 23.86
N TRP A 167 -11.17 3.16 22.55
CA TRP A 167 -10.78 2.03 21.69
C TRP A 167 -9.25 1.98 21.58
N ASP A 168 -8.68 0.80 21.31
CA ASP A 168 -7.24 0.71 21.02
C ASP A 168 -6.91 1.47 19.72
N SER A 169 -6.17 2.57 19.86
CA SER A 169 -5.70 3.39 18.72
C SER A 169 -4.58 2.66 17.97
N SER A 170 -4.85 2.30 16.71
CA SER A 170 -3.90 1.60 15.85
C SER A 170 -3.54 2.43 14.62
N PRO A 171 -2.41 3.15 14.65
CA PRO A 171 -1.81 3.76 13.47
C PRO A 171 -1.76 2.83 12.26
N CYS A 172 -2.25 3.28 11.10
CA CYS A 172 -2.13 2.54 9.86
C CYS A 172 -0.65 2.33 9.53
N TYR A 173 -0.22 1.06 9.48
CA TYR A 173 1.17 0.74 9.22
C TYR A 173 1.64 1.26 7.86
N ALA A 174 0.86 1.01 6.81
CA ALA A 174 1.20 1.42 5.45
C ALA A 174 1.35 2.94 5.34
N HIS A 175 0.46 3.70 5.98
CA HIS A 175 0.56 5.15 6.04
C HIS A 175 1.79 5.59 6.86
N THR A 176 2.04 4.96 8.00
CA THR A 176 3.22 5.23 8.84
C THR A 176 4.53 5.00 8.08
N LEU A 177 4.63 3.89 7.37
CA LEU A 177 5.78 3.54 6.54
C LEU A 177 5.94 4.54 5.39
N GLN A 178 4.85 4.90 4.70
CA GLN A 178 4.86 5.95 3.68
C GLN A 178 5.37 7.29 4.21
N LEU A 179 4.96 7.71 5.41
CA LEU A 179 5.46 8.94 6.03
C LEU A 179 6.98 8.88 6.29
N ALA A 180 7.48 7.74 6.80
CA ALA A 180 8.91 7.56 7.03
C ALA A 180 9.72 7.57 5.72
N ILE A 181 9.22 6.92 4.68
CA ILE A 181 9.81 6.89 3.34
C ILE A 181 9.86 8.30 2.74
N ASN A 182 8.76 9.03 2.85
CA ASN A 182 8.67 10.41 2.35
C ASN A 182 9.63 11.35 3.08
N ASP A 183 9.92 11.11 4.37
CA ASP A 183 10.96 11.88 5.08
C ASP A 183 12.35 11.66 4.44
N GLY A 184 12.66 10.44 3.98
CA GLY A 184 13.87 10.16 3.20
C GLY A 184 13.89 10.87 1.83
N PHE A 185 12.76 10.88 1.12
CA PHE A 185 12.65 11.58 -0.16
C PHE A 185 12.73 13.12 -0.06
N LYS A 186 12.57 13.70 1.14
CA LYS A 186 12.77 15.15 1.37
C LYS A 186 14.24 15.56 1.42
N LEU A 187 15.18 14.61 1.54
CA LEU A 187 16.61 14.91 1.48
C LEU A 187 16.92 15.57 0.13
N LYS A 188 17.54 16.76 0.14
CA LYS A 188 17.75 17.59 -1.06
C LYS A 188 18.40 16.81 -2.22
N PRO A 189 19.47 16.01 -2.02
CA PRO A 189 20.08 15.26 -3.10
C PRO A 189 19.12 14.25 -3.74
N ILE A 190 18.36 13.51 -2.92
CA ILE A 190 17.38 12.51 -3.40
C ILE A 190 16.20 13.21 -4.08
N HIS A 191 15.68 14.28 -3.49
CA HIS A 191 14.59 15.06 -4.04
C HIS A 191 14.93 15.59 -5.45
N HIS A 192 16.15 16.10 -5.65
CA HIS A 192 16.60 16.58 -6.96
C HIS A 192 16.66 15.46 -8.00
N ILE A 193 17.09 14.26 -7.62
CA ILE A 193 17.13 13.08 -8.50
C ILE A 193 15.71 12.66 -8.90
N VAL A 194 14.78 12.54 -7.93
CA VAL A 194 13.36 12.22 -8.21
C VAL A 194 12.74 13.28 -9.12
N ALA A 195 13.01 14.56 -8.87
CA ALA A 195 12.51 15.65 -9.70
C ALA A 195 13.09 15.63 -11.12
N GLY A 196 14.38 15.32 -11.27
CA GLY A 196 15.04 15.14 -12.57
C GLY A 196 14.44 13.99 -13.35
N ALA A 197 14.38 12.80 -12.75
CA ALA A 197 13.76 11.61 -13.33
C ALA A 197 12.32 11.87 -13.76
N SER A 198 11.54 12.58 -12.93
CA SER A 198 10.18 12.96 -13.28
C SER A 198 10.10 13.93 -14.46
N ARG A 199 10.99 14.92 -14.58
CA ARG A 199 11.01 15.84 -15.72
C ARG A 199 11.35 15.09 -17.00
N LEU A 200 12.33 14.20 -16.94
CA LEU A 200 12.70 13.31 -18.03
C LEU A 200 11.51 12.49 -18.52
N VAL A 201 10.83 11.77 -17.62
CA VAL A 201 9.65 10.96 -17.98
C VAL A 201 8.53 11.83 -18.55
N SER A 202 8.24 12.98 -17.93
CA SER A 202 7.20 13.91 -18.37
C SER A 202 7.41 14.38 -19.83
N HIS A 203 8.66 14.63 -20.25
CA HIS A 203 8.96 14.97 -21.63
C HIS A 203 8.47 13.90 -22.62
N PHE A 204 8.73 12.62 -22.34
CA PHE A 204 8.26 11.53 -23.20
C PHE A 204 6.73 11.40 -23.18
N HIS A 205 6.08 11.63 -22.04
CA HIS A 205 4.60 11.60 -21.98
C HIS A 205 3.94 12.70 -22.79
N HIS A 206 4.57 13.86 -22.90
CA HIS A 206 4.01 15.02 -23.61
C HIS A 206 4.45 15.14 -25.07
N SER A 207 5.55 14.49 -25.46
CA SER A 207 6.06 14.52 -26.83
C SER A 207 5.77 13.20 -27.56
N THR A 208 4.86 13.26 -28.55
CA THR A 208 4.57 12.13 -29.42
C THR A 208 5.79 11.70 -30.23
N VAL A 209 6.59 12.67 -30.68
CA VAL A 209 7.83 12.43 -31.43
C VAL A 209 8.87 11.72 -30.57
N ALA A 210 9.09 12.18 -29.33
CA ALA A 210 10.03 11.53 -28.41
C ALA A 210 9.54 10.14 -27.99
N THR A 211 8.22 9.95 -27.79
CA THR A 211 7.63 8.63 -27.54
C THR A 211 7.90 7.68 -28.70
N GLN A 212 7.66 8.12 -29.94
CA GLN A 212 7.84 7.27 -31.11
C GLN A 212 9.33 6.94 -31.35
N ALA A 213 10.21 7.92 -31.14
CA ALA A 213 11.65 7.72 -31.17
C ALA A 213 12.10 6.71 -30.10
N LEU A 214 11.57 6.80 -28.87
CA LEU A 214 11.84 5.83 -27.81
C LEU A 214 11.42 4.42 -28.21
N CYS A 215 10.23 4.29 -28.81
CA CYS A 215 9.74 3.00 -29.31
C CYS A 215 10.70 2.41 -30.36
N GLN A 216 11.21 3.23 -31.27
CA GLN A 216 12.17 2.78 -32.28
C GLN A 216 13.50 2.38 -31.63
N LYS A 217 14.05 3.20 -30.72
CA LYS A 217 15.31 2.89 -30.01
C LYS A 217 15.20 1.64 -29.14
N GLN A 218 14.03 1.36 -28.58
CA GLN A 218 13.76 0.09 -27.88
C GLN A 218 13.91 -1.11 -28.81
N VAL A 219 13.35 -1.03 -30.03
CA VAL A 219 13.51 -2.09 -31.04
C VAL A 219 14.97 -2.23 -31.46
N ASP A 220 15.62 -1.10 -31.79
CA ASP A 220 17.03 -1.08 -32.24
C ASP A 220 17.97 -1.71 -31.20
N GLN A 221 17.67 -1.52 -29.91
CA GLN A 221 18.48 -2.02 -28.79
C GLN A 221 17.98 -3.34 -28.21
N THR A 222 16.96 -3.97 -28.82
CA THR A 222 16.36 -5.22 -28.35
C THR A 222 15.85 -5.14 -26.89
N LEU A 223 15.36 -3.97 -26.49
CA LEU A 223 14.74 -3.76 -25.18
C LEU A 223 13.25 -4.11 -25.21
N PRO A 224 12.66 -4.54 -24.08
CA PRO A 224 11.21 -4.68 -23.96
C PRO A 224 10.48 -3.39 -24.29
N TYR A 225 9.38 -3.51 -25.04
CA TYR A 225 8.52 -2.37 -25.38
C TYR A 225 7.72 -1.93 -24.16
N HIS A 226 8.20 -0.87 -23.49
CA HIS A 226 7.56 -0.33 -22.31
C HIS A 226 7.48 1.19 -22.35
N ARG A 227 6.32 1.73 -21.94
CA ARG A 227 6.20 3.17 -21.67
C ARG A 227 6.91 3.51 -20.37
N LEU A 228 7.50 4.71 -20.33
CA LEU A 228 8.05 5.26 -19.10
C LEU A 228 6.93 5.53 -18.08
N ILE A 229 7.23 5.36 -16.80
CA ILE A 229 6.26 5.44 -15.71
C ILE A 229 6.43 6.78 -15.00
N GLN A 230 5.40 7.63 -15.05
CA GLN A 230 5.37 8.90 -14.33
C GLN A 230 5.01 8.65 -12.87
N TYR A 231 5.78 9.22 -11.94
CA TYR A 231 5.48 9.05 -10.52
C TYR A 231 4.22 9.83 -10.10
N CYS A 232 3.43 9.21 -9.22
CA CYS A 232 2.26 9.75 -8.56
C CYS A 232 2.64 10.32 -7.19
N ARG A 233 2.45 11.62 -6.99
CA ARG A 233 2.83 12.33 -5.75
C ARG A 233 2.22 11.75 -4.47
N THR A 234 1.03 11.17 -4.56
CA THR A 234 0.30 10.60 -3.41
C THR A 234 0.69 9.17 -3.08
N ARG A 235 1.45 8.48 -3.94
CA ARG A 235 1.83 7.06 -3.78
C ARG A 235 3.31 6.86 -4.07
N TRP A 236 4.11 6.79 -3.02
CA TRP A 236 5.56 6.69 -3.10
C TRP A 236 6.05 5.50 -3.95
N ASN A 237 5.30 4.38 -3.98
CA ASN A 237 5.63 3.18 -4.77
C ASN A 237 5.91 3.49 -6.25
N SER A 238 5.26 4.52 -6.78
CA SER A 238 5.44 4.94 -8.17
C SER A 238 6.84 5.53 -8.45
N ILE A 239 7.58 5.98 -7.43
CA ILE A 239 8.98 6.40 -7.56
C ILE A 239 9.86 5.17 -7.83
N TYR A 240 9.62 4.06 -7.12
CA TYR A 240 10.31 2.79 -7.40
C TYR A 240 10.03 2.35 -8.84
N ASP A 241 8.76 2.33 -9.26
CA ASP A 241 8.36 1.91 -10.61
C ASP A 241 8.98 2.81 -11.69
N MET A 242 9.08 4.12 -11.43
CA MET A 242 9.73 5.08 -12.31
C MET A 242 11.23 4.81 -12.43
N PHE A 243 11.95 4.61 -11.32
CA PHE A 243 13.38 4.35 -11.33
C PHE A 243 13.71 3.02 -12.02
N ASP A 244 12.97 1.95 -11.69
CA ASP A 244 13.15 0.62 -12.27
C ASP A 244 12.95 0.66 -13.79
N ARG A 245 11.89 1.34 -14.26
CA ARG A 245 11.62 1.52 -15.68
C ARG A 245 12.67 2.39 -16.38
N LEU A 246 13.11 3.48 -15.76
CA LEU A 246 14.13 4.35 -16.35
C LEU A 246 15.47 3.63 -16.49
N LEU A 247 15.85 2.81 -15.52
CA LEU A 247 17.09 2.02 -15.58
C LEU A 247 17.01 0.94 -16.66
N GLU A 248 15.88 0.23 -16.77
CA GLU A 248 15.64 -0.72 -17.87
C GLU A 248 15.77 -0.05 -19.25
N GLN A 249 15.31 1.21 -19.35
CA GLN A 249 15.23 1.95 -20.60
C GLN A 249 16.36 2.97 -20.80
N ARG A 250 17.41 2.93 -19.95
CA ARG A 250 18.46 3.97 -19.87
C ARG A 250 19.08 4.26 -21.23
N TRP A 251 19.50 3.22 -21.94
CA TRP A 251 20.21 3.36 -23.22
C TRP A 251 19.31 3.86 -24.35
N ALA A 252 18.03 3.46 -24.38
CA ALA A 252 17.09 3.94 -25.37
C ALA A 252 16.75 5.41 -25.13
N VAL A 253 16.54 5.80 -23.86
CA VAL A 253 16.34 7.20 -23.47
C VAL A 253 17.56 8.05 -23.82
N ALA A 254 18.77 7.62 -23.48
CA ALA A 254 20.00 8.33 -23.81
C ALA A 254 20.21 8.49 -25.34
N ALA A 255 19.84 7.47 -26.12
CA ALA A 255 19.90 7.54 -27.58
C ALA A 255 18.91 8.55 -28.16
N VAL A 256 17.68 8.64 -27.63
CA VAL A 256 16.72 9.67 -28.03
C VAL A 256 17.22 11.07 -27.67
N LEU A 257 17.69 11.27 -26.44
CA LEU A 257 18.20 12.58 -26.00
C LEU A 257 19.42 13.05 -26.82
N SER A 258 20.18 12.10 -27.37
CA SER A 258 21.34 12.34 -28.22
C SER A 258 20.99 12.62 -29.69
N ASP A 259 19.79 12.22 -30.13
CA ASP A 259 19.31 12.40 -31.50
C ASP A 259 18.84 13.84 -31.72
N ARG A 260 19.59 14.62 -32.50
CA ARG A 260 19.30 16.04 -32.75
C ARG A 260 18.13 16.27 -33.71
N SER A 261 17.64 15.23 -34.39
CA SER A 261 16.40 15.30 -35.16
C SER A 261 15.14 15.21 -34.28
N VAL A 262 15.29 14.67 -33.06
CA VAL A 262 14.19 14.45 -32.11
C VAL A 262 14.27 15.41 -30.91
N THR A 263 15.46 15.60 -30.36
CA THR A 263 15.67 16.35 -29.13
C THR A 263 16.58 17.55 -29.37
N THR A 264 16.09 18.74 -28.99
CA THR A 264 16.87 19.99 -29.10
C THR A 264 18.07 19.99 -28.15
N LEU A 265 19.09 20.81 -28.43
CA LEU A 265 20.24 20.95 -27.53
C LEU A 265 19.85 21.47 -26.14
N SER A 266 18.82 22.33 -26.06
CA SER A 266 18.30 22.85 -24.79
C SER A 266 17.63 21.75 -23.98
N ASP A 267 16.78 20.95 -24.62
CA ASP A 267 16.10 19.83 -23.96
C ASP A 267 17.10 18.77 -23.50
N ALA A 268 18.08 18.41 -24.34
CA ALA A 268 19.12 17.46 -23.96
C ALA A 268 19.88 17.93 -22.71
N ARG A 269 20.28 19.21 -22.63
CA ARG A 269 21.00 19.76 -21.46
C ARG A 269 20.17 19.76 -20.17
N THR A 270 18.85 19.86 -20.29
CA THR A 270 17.95 20.00 -19.13
C THR A 270 17.36 18.68 -18.65
N LEU A 271 17.22 17.72 -19.57
CA LEU A 271 16.61 16.41 -19.32
C LEU A 271 17.65 15.32 -19.03
N ASP A 272 18.88 15.47 -19.52
CA ASP A 272 19.94 14.50 -19.28
C ASP A 272 20.30 14.46 -17.79
N LEU A 273 20.28 13.25 -17.23
CA LEU A 273 20.59 13.02 -15.82
C LEU A 273 22.07 12.74 -15.69
N ALA A 274 22.72 13.40 -14.74
CA ALA A 274 24.12 13.13 -14.44
C ALA A 274 24.34 11.65 -14.07
N ASP A 275 25.51 11.08 -14.38
CA ASP A 275 25.84 9.68 -14.09
C ASP A 275 25.65 9.33 -12.62
N ASP A 276 26.00 10.23 -11.71
CA ASP A 276 25.76 10.10 -10.28
C ASP A 276 24.27 9.91 -9.93
N SER A 277 23.34 10.53 -10.68
CA SER A 277 21.90 10.33 -10.49
C SER A 277 21.47 8.93 -10.91
N TRP A 278 22.03 8.40 -12.02
CA TRP A 278 21.76 7.03 -12.45
C TRP A 278 22.27 6.00 -11.45
N ILE A 279 23.49 6.19 -10.93
CA ILE A 279 24.09 5.33 -9.89
C ILE A 279 23.22 5.32 -8.63
N VAL A 280 22.78 6.49 -8.16
CA VAL A 280 21.93 6.57 -6.97
C VAL A 280 20.57 5.92 -7.19
N MET A 281 19.95 6.08 -8.37
CA MET A 281 18.70 5.37 -8.69
C MET A 281 18.87 3.85 -8.61
N GLU A 282 19.98 3.33 -9.15
CA GLU A 282 20.31 1.91 -9.14
C GLU A 282 20.52 1.39 -7.71
N GLU A 283 21.32 2.09 -6.90
CA GLU A 283 21.56 1.77 -5.49
C GLU A 283 20.29 1.88 -4.62
N MET A 284 19.36 2.75 -4.97
CA MET A 284 18.08 2.88 -4.27
C MET A 284 17.12 1.72 -4.56
N LEU A 285 17.20 1.06 -5.72
CA LEU A 285 16.22 0.03 -6.11
C LEU A 285 16.10 -1.11 -5.08
N PRO A 286 17.17 -1.71 -4.53
CA PRO A 286 17.05 -2.79 -3.54
C PRO A 286 16.31 -2.36 -2.27
N VAL A 287 16.61 -1.16 -1.74
CA VAL A 287 15.95 -0.65 -0.53
C VAL A 287 14.50 -0.27 -0.81
N LEU A 288 14.22 0.40 -1.92
CA LEU A 288 12.86 0.77 -2.33
C LEU A 288 12.00 -0.48 -2.62
N ARG A 289 12.57 -1.53 -3.22
CA ARG A 289 11.90 -2.82 -3.43
C ARG A 289 11.49 -3.45 -2.10
N SER A 290 12.39 -3.44 -1.11
CA SER A 290 12.15 -4.00 0.22
C SER A 290 11.02 -3.25 0.94
N LEU A 291 11.04 -1.91 0.86
CA LEU A 291 9.99 -1.04 1.39
C LEU A 291 8.64 -1.25 0.66
N LYS A 292 8.67 -1.49 -0.66
CA LYS A 292 7.47 -1.70 -1.48
C LYS A 292 6.85 -3.06 -1.14
N CYS A 293 7.67 -4.07 -0.94
CA CYS A 293 7.25 -5.40 -0.47
C CYS A 293 6.57 -5.29 0.90
N ALA A 294 7.19 -4.62 1.87
CA ALA A 294 6.61 -4.40 3.20
C ALA A 294 5.26 -3.65 3.14
N THR A 295 5.18 -2.59 2.33
CA THR A 295 3.93 -1.85 2.12
C THR A 295 2.85 -2.75 1.54
N THR A 296 3.16 -3.50 0.48
CA THR A 296 2.18 -4.34 -0.22
C THR A 296 1.69 -5.49 0.65
N ALA A 297 2.59 -6.14 1.40
CA ALA A 297 2.26 -7.24 2.29
C ALA A 297 1.28 -6.83 3.41
N LEU A 298 1.36 -5.58 3.87
CA LEU A 298 0.55 -5.07 4.99
C LEU A 298 -0.66 -4.24 4.54
N CYS A 299 -0.85 -4.05 3.24
CA CYS A 299 -2.07 -3.48 2.65
C CYS A 299 -3.11 -4.53 2.24
N GLY A 300 -2.80 -5.82 2.35
CA GLY A 300 -3.74 -6.90 1.99
C GLY A 300 -4.90 -7.03 2.98
N GLU A 301 -6.07 -7.40 2.49
CA GLU A 301 -7.30 -7.57 3.28
C GLU A 301 -7.64 -9.04 3.61
N SER A 302 -7.05 -9.99 2.89
CA SER A 302 -7.40 -11.42 2.99
C SER A 302 -6.62 -12.18 4.08
N GLY A 303 -5.87 -11.50 4.94
CA GLY A 303 -4.98 -12.11 5.92
C GLY A 303 -4.80 -11.27 7.18
N VAL A 304 -4.34 -11.90 8.27
CA VAL A 304 -4.04 -11.20 9.53
C VAL A 304 -2.73 -10.43 9.35
N SER A 305 -2.84 -9.14 9.00
CA SER A 305 -1.69 -8.27 8.75
C SER A 305 -1.04 -7.76 10.05
N SER A 306 -1.79 -7.66 11.15
CA SER A 306 -1.32 -7.11 12.41
C SER A 306 -0.15 -7.89 13.03
N SER A 307 -0.13 -9.23 12.91
CA SER A 307 0.95 -10.08 13.44
C SER A 307 2.26 -9.97 12.65
N MET A 308 2.22 -9.32 11.48
CA MET A 308 3.39 -9.13 10.62
C MET A 308 4.04 -7.75 10.80
N ILE A 309 3.36 -6.80 11.46
CA ILE A 309 3.82 -5.40 11.61
C ILE A 309 5.21 -5.34 12.28
N ASP A 310 5.37 -5.92 13.46
CA ASP A 310 6.63 -5.85 14.20
C ASP A 310 7.76 -6.70 13.58
N PRO A 311 7.51 -7.96 13.14
CA PRO A 311 8.51 -8.74 12.41
C PRO A 311 9.02 -8.04 11.14
N VAL A 312 8.12 -7.46 10.34
CA VAL A 312 8.49 -6.72 9.11
C VAL A 312 9.27 -5.46 9.47
N THR A 313 8.83 -4.71 10.47
CA THR A 313 9.52 -3.49 10.94
C THR A 313 10.93 -3.81 11.40
N ALA A 314 11.10 -4.84 12.23
CA ALA A 314 12.41 -5.26 12.69
C ALA A 314 13.30 -5.73 11.53
N THR A 315 12.74 -6.46 10.56
CA THR A 315 13.47 -6.89 9.36
C THR A 315 13.94 -5.70 8.52
N LEU A 316 13.09 -4.69 8.32
CA LEU A 316 13.48 -3.45 7.64
C LEU A 316 14.62 -2.75 8.38
N LEU A 317 14.49 -2.55 9.69
CA LEU A 317 15.46 -1.81 10.51
C LEU A 317 16.81 -2.54 10.66
N THR A 318 16.81 -3.87 10.68
CA THR A 318 18.02 -4.68 10.95
C THR A 318 18.70 -5.21 9.70
N LYS A 319 17.98 -5.34 8.57
CA LYS A 319 18.54 -5.93 7.34
C LYS A 319 18.56 -4.99 6.13
N HIS A 320 17.53 -4.14 5.96
CA HIS A 320 17.36 -3.38 4.71
C HIS A 320 17.74 -1.90 4.82
N LEU A 321 17.56 -1.31 5.99
CA LEU A 321 17.86 0.08 6.30
C LEU A 321 19.25 0.34 6.91
N PRO A 322 20.04 -0.64 7.37
CA PRO A 322 21.45 -0.38 7.68
C PRO A 322 22.25 0.00 6.43
N ALA A 323 23.31 0.77 6.65
CA ALA A 323 24.19 1.18 5.58
C ALA A 323 25.02 0.00 5.03
N ALA A 324 25.22 -0.04 3.72
CA ALA A 324 26.06 -1.04 3.04
C ALA A 324 27.46 -0.47 2.73
N PRO A 325 28.54 -1.27 2.75
CA PRO A 325 29.91 -0.77 2.57
C PRO A 325 30.18 -0.06 1.24
N GLU A 326 29.51 -0.50 0.16
CA GLU A 326 29.76 0.01 -1.20
C GLU A 326 28.69 1.00 -1.69
N GLU A 327 27.75 1.42 -0.83
CA GLU A 327 26.71 2.34 -1.25
C GLU A 327 27.13 3.81 -1.16
N SER A 328 26.53 4.67 -2.00
CA SER A 328 26.77 6.09 -1.93
C SER A 328 26.27 6.71 -0.61
N LYS A 329 26.94 7.79 -0.19
CA LYS A 329 26.54 8.57 0.99
C LYS A 329 25.08 9.03 0.93
N LYS A 330 24.55 9.31 -0.27
CA LYS A 330 23.16 9.75 -0.48
C LYS A 330 22.17 8.65 -0.11
N VAL A 331 22.45 7.39 -0.49
CA VAL A 331 21.61 6.24 -0.17
C VAL A 331 21.72 5.86 1.30
N ALA A 332 22.93 5.89 1.87
CA ALA A 332 23.13 5.70 3.30
C ALA A 332 22.35 6.71 4.15
N GLU A 333 22.37 7.99 3.77
CA GLU A 333 21.62 9.06 4.45
C GLU A 333 20.10 8.89 4.30
N TYR A 334 19.63 8.49 3.11
CA TYR A 334 18.23 8.14 2.88
C TYR A 334 17.78 7.02 3.83
N LYS A 335 18.52 5.91 3.85
CA LYS A 335 18.26 4.75 4.71
C LYS A 335 18.23 5.12 6.18
N GLN A 336 19.20 5.91 6.64
CA GLN A 336 19.26 6.39 8.01
C GLN A 336 18.06 7.28 8.36
N THR A 337 17.66 8.19 7.46
CA THR A 337 16.51 9.08 7.66
C THR A 337 15.21 8.29 7.77
N VAL A 338 15.00 7.30 6.90
CA VAL A 338 13.83 6.40 6.96
C VAL A 338 13.85 5.59 8.26
N SER A 339 15.01 5.03 8.65
CA SER A 339 15.18 4.26 9.88
C SER A 339 14.83 5.08 11.13
N VAL A 340 15.37 6.29 11.25
CA VAL A 340 15.08 7.21 12.38
C VAL A 340 13.61 7.59 12.40
N SER A 341 13.02 7.95 11.26
CA SER A 341 11.59 8.30 11.19
C SER A 341 10.69 7.12 11.57
N LEU A 342 11.02 5.92 11.09
CA LEU A 342 10.26 4.70 11.40
C LEU A 342 10.34 4.33 12.88
N LYS A 343 11.54 4.35 13.48
CA LYS A 343 11.74 4.11 14.92
C LYS A 343 10.96 5.10 15.78
N ARG A 344 11.01 6.39 15.44
CA ARG A 344 10.25 7.44 16.14
C ARG A 344 8.74 7.21 16.09
N ARG A 345 8.21 6.76 14.95
CA ARG A 345 6.76 6.59 14.74
C ARG A 345 6.22 5.30 15.36
N LEU A 346 6.95 4.18 15.20
CA LEU A 346 6.49 2.86 15.63
C LEU A 346 6.96 2.48 17.04
N LYS A 347 8.06 3.05 17.52
CA LYS A 347 8.64 2.78 18.85
C LYS A 347 8.81 1.26 19.10
N PRO A 348 9.49 0.53 18.21
CA PRO A 348 9.54 -0.94 18.23
C PRO A 348 10.32 -1.51 19.42
N ASP A 349 11.15 -0.71 20.09
CA ASP A 349 11.99 -1.14 21.20
C ASP A 349 11.45 -0.73 22.58
N GLU A 350 10.38 0.11 22.62
CA GLU A 350 9.80 0.60 23.87
C GLU A 350 8.94 -0.47 24.55
N VAL A 351 9.18 -0.73 25.84
CA VAL A 351 8.42 -1.71 26.64
C VAL A 351 6.92 -1.40 26.65
N GLU A 352 6.54 -0.12 26.64
CA GLU A 352 5.13 0.29 26.56
C GLU A 352 4.42 -0.19 25.29
N SER A 353 5.16 -0.45 24.20
CA SER A 353 4.59 -1.05 22.99
C SER A 353 4.08 -2.49 23.22
N ALA A 354 4.44 -3.15 24.32
CA ALA A 354 3.93 -4.47 24.68
C ALA A 354 2.40 -4.53 24.82
N LYS A 355 1.77 -3.40 25.15
CA LYS A 355 0.31 -3.29 25.31
C LYS A 355 -0.42 -3.19 23.97
N LYS A 356 0.30 -2.87 22.88
CA LYS A 356 -0.30 -2.62 21.56
C LYS A 356 -0.66 -3.92 20.86
N VAL A 357 -1.74 -3.86 20.06
CA VAL A 357 -2.26 -4.98 19.26
C VAL A 357 -1.19 -5.69 18.41
N PRO A 358 -0.26 -5.00 17.70
CA PRO A 358 0.73 -5.68 16.85
C PRO A 358 1.63 -6.69 17.58
N PHE A 359 2.11 -6.35 18.78
CA PHE A 359 2.99 -7.25 19.54
C PHE A 359 2.23 -8.43 20.10
N ILE A 360 1.01 -8.20 20.59
CA ILE A 360 0.10 -9.26 21.05
C ILE A 360 -0.23 -10.21 19.89
N ALA A 361 -0.61 -9.66 18.73
CA ALA A 361 -0.89 -10.43 17.52
C ALA A 361 0.33 -11.25 17.06
N SER A 362 1.53 -10.64 17.08
CA SER A 362 2.79 -11.33 16.76
C SER A 362 3.10 -12.48 17.72
N PHE A 363 2.77 -12.32 19.01
CA PHE A 363 2.96 -13.37 20.01
C PHE A 363 1.98 -14.55 19.83
N LEU A 364 0.75 -14.25 19.41
CA LEU A 364 -0.29 -15.26 19.14
C LEU A 364 -0.06 -16.00 17.81
N ASP A 365 0.71 -15.42 16.89
CA ASP A 365 1.09 -16.04 15.63
C ASP A 365 2.18 -17.11 15.82
N PRO A 366 1.94 -18.39 15.47
CA PRO A 366 2.93 -19.46 15.62
C PRO A 366 4.29 -19.18 14.94
N ARG A 367 4.30 -18.39 13.86
CA ARG A 367 5.52 -18.01 13.12
C ARG A 367 6.40 -17.05 13.94
N HIS A 368 5.79 -16.31 14.86
CA HIS A 368 6.40 -15.18 15.56
C HIS A 368 6.29 -15.27 17.09
N LYS A 369 5.71 -16.37 17.62
CA LYS A 369 5.47 -16.62 19.06
C LYS A 369 6.63 -16.35 20.00
N HIS A 370 7.87 -16.56 19.55
CA HIS A 370 9.06 -16.32 20.35
C HIS A 370 9.57 -14.88 20.31
N LEU A 371 8.96 -14.00 19.51
CA LEU A 371 9.28 -12.59 19.38
C LEU A 371 10.80 -12.33 19.25
N LYS A 372 11.48 -13.15 18.43
CA LYS A 372 12.95 -13.11 18.26
C LYS A 372 13.47 -11.73 17.80
N PHE A 373 12.59 -10.94 17.22
CA PHE A 373 12.87 -9.58 16.76
C PHE A 373 12.81 -8.51 17.86
N ALA A 374 12.21 -8.80 19.01
CA ALA A 374 12.12 -7.90 20.16
C ALA A 374 13.28 -8.14 21.15
N ASN A 375 13.59 -7.16 21.99
CA ASN A 375 14.52 -7.33 23.13
C ASN A 375 13.85 -8.09 24.29
N ASP A 376 14.64 -8.64 25.22
CA ASP A 376 14.11 -9.51 26.28
C ASP A 376 13.10 -8.82 27.19
N ALA A 377 13.34 -7.56 27.58
CA ALA A 377 12.42 -6.78 28.39
C ALA A 377 11.04 -6.64 27.73
N LEU A 378 11.02 -6.35 26.44
CA LEU A 378 9.78 -6.24 25.66
C LEU A 378 9.09 -7.60 25.50
N ARG A 379 9.85 -8.68 25.24
CA ARG A 379 9.28 -10.04 25.16
C ARG A 379 8.56 -10.43 26.44
N ASP A 380 9.17 -10.15 27.58
CA ASP A 380 8.60 -10.51 28.88
C ASP A 380 7.40 -9.63 29.23
N ALA A 381 7.43 -8.35 28.88
CA ALA A 381 6.26 -7.48 29.00
C ALA A 381 5.08 -7.94 28.13
N VAL A 382 5.31 -8.38 26.88
CA VAL A 382 4.26 -8.93 26.02
C VAL A 382 3.67 -10.21 26.62
N LYS A 383 4.51 -11.13 27.11
CA LYS A 383 4.04 -12.35 27.80
C LYS A 383 3.19 -12.01 29.02
N ALA A 384 3.60 -11.03 29.83
CA ALA A 384 2.86 -10.59 31.00
C ALA A 384 1.49 -10.02 30.60
N ARG A 385 1.45 -9.17 29.56
CA ARG A 385 0.20 -8.61 29.03
C ARG A 385 -0.75 -9.70 28.50
N VAL A 386 -0.24 -10.68 27.77
CA VAL A 386 -1.07 -11.79 27.26
C VAL A 386 -1.63 -12.63 28.41
N LYS A 387 -0.85 -12.88 29.46
CA LYS A 387 -1.35 -13.58 30.66
C LYS A 387 -2.47 -12.81 31.35
N GLU A 388 -2.32 -11.49 31.49
CA GLU A 388 -3.36 -10.62 32.06
C GLU A 388 -4.66 -10.69 31.25
N LEU A 389 -4.56 -10.60 29.91
CA LEU A 389 -5.71 -10.73 29.01
C LEU A 389 -6.37 -12.11 29.11
N LEU A 390 -5.60 -13.18 29.23
CA LEU A 390 -6.13 -14.53 29.41
C LEU A 390 -6.86 -14.68 30.76
N SER A 391 -6.32 -14.10 31.83
CA SER A 391 -6.97 -14.10 33.14
C SER A 391 -8.28 -13.32 33.18
N ALA A 392 -8.48 -12.35 32.28
CA ALA A 392 -9.73 -11.61 32.17
C ALA A 392 -10.82 -12.35 31.37
N LEU A 393 -10.46 -13.45 30.69
CA LEU A 393 -11.38 -14.31 29.93
C LEU A 393 -11.91 -15.50 30.75
N LEU A 394 -11.25 -15.82 31.86
CA LEU A 394 -11.58 -16.88 32.81
C LEU A 394 -12.31 -16.29 34.02
#